data_AF-A0A813C8W3-F1
#
_entry.id   AF-A0A813C8W3-F1
#
_cell.length_a   1.000
_cell.length_b   1.000
_cell.length_c   1.000
_cell.angle_alpha   90.00
_cell.angle_beta   90.00
_cell.angle_gamma   90.00
#
_symmetry.space_group_name_H-M   'P 1'
#
loop_
_entity.id
_entity.type
_entity.pdbx_description
1 polymer ?
#
loop_
_entity_poly.entity_id
_entity_poly.type
_entity_poly.pdbx_seq_one_letter_code
_entity_poly.pdbx_strand_id
1 'polypeptide(L)'
;MPFQGLCGRTCRESASPSPLEQFAATLSQGVRPLDEACEAAFTMYTLPLEAFMKLSVVKAHEELLRSGDLVEFERTHGHAVFVSHQWLADEHPDPAGQQLKVLQDALRNMLSGKSQIVVPPVVELFAGRVSPPAASELRAKPLFIWYDYFSCPQSCADRQASAIRSINSYVARSAYFMVLCPALKHQQHGGILSQATWGGRGWCRAERMSRELGHIDSSLIVVESATHQTLLPEFTSFLYSVGDGAFTHEEDRQRVSTIIVQMVWSKLLYYLSQGELHNYRFL
;
A
#
# COMPACT_ATOMS: atom_id res chain seq x y z
N MET A 1 -48.09 -25.86 -49.76
CA MET A 1 -47.01 -26.22 -48.83
C MET A 1 -46.46 -24.95 -48.20
N PRO A 2 -46.70 -24.67 -46.91
CA PRO A 2 -45.95 -23.67 -46.17
C PRO A 2 -44.91 -24.33 -45.26
N PHE A 3 -43.68 -23.80 -45.30
CA PHE A 3 -42.60 -24.17 -44.38
C PHE A 3 -42.94 -23.73 -42.95
N GLN A 4 -43.02 -24.68 -42.03
CA GLN A 4 -43.09 -24.40 -40.59
C GLN A 4 -41.70 -24.02 -40.09
N GLY A 5 -41.56 -22.81 -39.56
CA GLY A 5 -40.38 -22.36 -38.84
C GLY A 5 -40.28 -23.06 -37.49
N LEU A 6 -39.21 -23.83 -37.30
CA LEU A 6 -38.79 -24.35 -36.00
C LEU A 6 -38.30 -23.18 -35.14
N CYS A 7 -39.17 -22.72 -34.24
CA CYS A 7 -38.81 -21.85 -33.12
C CYS A 7 -37.93 -22.66 -32.17
N GLY A 8 -36.60 -22.53 -32.32
CA GLY A 8 -35.61 -23.05 -31.39
C GLY A 8 -35.72 -22.30 -30.06
N ARG A 9 -36.53 -22.82 -29.14
CA ARG A 9 -36.44 -22.48 -27.72
C ARG A 9 -35.14 -23.06 -27.19
N THR A 10 -34.11 -22.25 -27.07
CA THR A 10 -32.97 -22.56 -26.22
C THR A 10 -33.44 -22.48 -24.77
N CYS A 11 -33.84 -23.63 -24.22
CA CYS A 11 -33.93 -23.82 -22.78
C CYS A 11 -32.50 -23.63 -22.21
N ARG A 12 -32.19 -22.43 -21.71
CA ARG A 12 -31.16 -22.29 -20.67
C ARG A 12 -31.77 -22.92 -19.42
N GLU A 13 -31.54 -24.22 -19.23
CA GLU A 13 -31.68 -24.81 -17.90
C GLU A 13 -30.79 -23.98 -16.96
N SER A 14 -31.41 -23.38 -15.94
CA SER A 14 -30.68 -22.71 -14.86
C SER A 14 -29.87 -23.78 -14.14
N ALA A 15 -28.59 -23.90 -14.47
CA ALA A 15 -27.68 -24.83 -13.81
C ALA A 15 -27.76 -24.60 -12.29
N SER A 16 -27.92 -25.69 -11.54
CA SER A 16 -27.91 -25.66 -10.09
C SER A 16 -26.59 -25.04 -9.59
N PRO A 17 -26.63 -24.16 -8.58
CA PRO A 17 -25.43 -23.49 -8.09
C PRO A 17 -24.40 -24.51 -7.60
N SER A 18 -23.16 -24.34 -8.04
CA SER A 18 -22.01 -25.15 -7.63
C SER A 18 -21.77 -25.04 -6.11
N PRO A 19 -21.06 -26.00 -5.49
CA PRO A 19 -20.71 -25.92 -4.06
C PRO A 19 -19.99 -24.62 -3.67
N LEU A 20 -19.16 -24.08 -4.57
CA LEU A 20 -18.47 -22.81 -4.34
C LEU A 20 -19.44 -21.62 -4.34
N GLU A 21 -20.42 -21.60 -5.26
CA GLU A 21 -21.47 -20.57 -5.30
C GLU A 21 -22.39 -20.64 -4.07
N GLN A 22 -22.69 -21.85 -3.60
CA GLN A 22 -23.44 -22.06 -2.37
C GLN A 22 -22.67 -21.54 -1.15
N PHE A 23 -21.36 -21.79 -1.06
CA PHE A 23 -20.51 -21.25 0.00
C PHE A 23 -20.34 -19.73 -0.09
N ALA A 24 -20.18 -19.16 -1.28
CA ALA A 24 -20.17 -17.71 -1.48
C ALA A 24 -21.45 -17.03 -0.97
N ALA A 25 -22.61 -17.68 -1.16
CA ALA A 25 -23.90 -17.21 -0.67
C ALA A 25 -24.02 -17.23 0.87
N THR A 26 -23.28 -18.09 1.57
CA THR A 26 -23.24 -18.07 3.05
C THR A 26 -22.31 -16.99 3.59
N LEU A 27 -21.25 -16.65 2.86
CA LEU A 27 -20.28 -15.62 3.25
C LEU A 27 -20.84 -14.20 3.18
N SER A 28 -21.71 -13.93 2.20
CA SER A 28 -22.33 -12.61 2.00
C SER A 28 -23.22 -12.16 3.18
N GLN A 29 -23.49 -13.05 4.13
CA GLN A 29 -24.25 -12.77 5.36
C GLN A 29 -23.37 -12.51 6.60
N GLY A 30 -22.03 -12.58 6.52
CA GLY A 30 -21.19 -12.51 7.73
C GLY A 30 -19.69 -12.23 7.59
N VAL A 31 -19.15 -11.98 6.40
CA VAL A 31 -17.72 -11.63 6.26
C VAL A 31 -17.49 -10.17 6.65
N ARG A 32 -16.73 -9.94 7.73
CA ARG A 32 -16.23 -8.61 8.09
C ARG A 32 -15.15 -8.19 7.08
N PRO A 33 -15.11 -6.91 6.64
CA PRO A 33 -14.05 -6.41 5.77
C PRO A 33 -12.65 -6.68 6.36
N LEU A 34 -11.61 -6.88 5.51
CA LEU A 34 -10.20 -7.01 5.92
C LEU A 34 -9.76 -5.98 6.97
N ASP A 35 -10.34 -4.79 6.87
CA ASP A 35 -10.11 -3.66 7.76
C ASP A 35 -10.30 -3.99 9.25
N GLU A 36 -11.14 -4.97 9.56
CA GLU A 36 -11.37 -5.50 10.91
C GLU A 36 -10.72 -6.87 11.14
N ALA A 37 -10.38 -7.62 10.09
CA ALA A 37 -9.77 -8.95 10.22
C ALA A 37 -8.27 -8.90 10.58
N CYS A 38 -7.59 -7.80 10.25
CA CYS A 38 -6.21 -7.53 10.66
C CYS A 38 -6.22 -6.46 11.75
N GLU A 39 -6.77 -6.80 12.92
CA GLU A 39 -6.77 -5.92 14.09
C GLU A 39 -5.32 -5.58 14.43
N ALA A 40 -4.96 -4.31 14.25
CA ALA A 40 -3.60 -3.85 14.44
C ALA A 40 -3.22 -4.05 15.91
N ALA A 41 -2.11 -4.73 16.17
CA ALA A 41 -1.55 -4.90 17.51
C ALA A 41 -1.10 -3.56 18.14
N PHE A 42 -1.11 -2.48 17.36
CA PHE A 42 -0.79 -1.14 17.77
C PHE A 42 -1.59 -0.12 16.94
N THR A 43 -1.92 1.03 17.54
CA THR A 43 -2.63 2.09 16.82
C THR A 43 -1.77 2.70 15.72
N MET A 44 -2.41 2.99 14.57
CA MET A 44 -1.75 3.72 13.49
C MET A 44 -1.58 5.19 13.87
N TYR A 45 -0.35 5.61 14.19
CA TYR A 45 -0.02 7.02 14.34
C TYR A 45 0.44 7.60 13.00
N THR A 46 0.10 8.87 12.77
CA THR A 46 0.43 9.61 11.54
C THR A 46 0.74 11.06 11.86
N LEU A 47 1.42 11.74 10.95
CA LEU A 47 1.70 13.16 11.04
C LEU A 47 0.84 13.92 10.02
N PRO A 48 0.00 14.89 10.44
CA PRO A 48 -0.76 15.72 9.49
C PRO A 48 0.18 16.40 8.49
N LEU A 49 -0.23 16.49 7.22
CA LEU A 49 0.61 17.01 6.14
C LEU A 49 1.17 18.41 6.46
N GLU A 50 0.40 19.28 7.08
CA GLU A 50 0.80 20.64 7.43
C GLU A 50 1.95 20.66 8.45
N ALA A 51 1.96 19.71 9.38
CA ALA A 51 3.05 19.52 10.34
C ALA A 51 4.26 18.86 9.65
N PHE A 52 4.03 17.84 8.84
CA PHE A 52 5.07 17.18 8.04
C PHE A 52 5.83 18.16 7.15
N MET A 53 5.14 19.12 6.52
CA MET A 53 5.74 20.15 5.66
C MET A 53 6.63 21.15 6.39
N LYS A 54 6.58 21.20 7.73
CA LYS A 54 7.40 22.10 8.56
C LYS A 54 8.66 21.41 9.11
N LEU A 55 8.76 20.09 8.97
CA LEU A 55 9.94 19.36 9.42
C LEU A 55 11.16 19.75 8.59
N SER A 56 12.27 20.04 9.27
CA SER A 56 13.60 20.16 8.66
C SER A 56 14.38 18.85 8.70
N VAL A 57 14.06 17.99 9.66
CA VAL A 57 14.63 16.66 9.88
C VAL A 57 13.51 15.72 10.33
N VAL A 58 13.63 14.44 10.00
CA VAL A 58 12.71 13.42 10.52
C VAL A 58 12.96 13.28 12.01
N LYS A 59 11.90 13.37 12.82
CA LYS A 59 11.97 13.28 14.28
C LYS A 59 11.49 11.91 14.75
N ALA A 60 11.94 11.46 15.91
CA ALA A 60 11.46 10.21 16.49
C ALA A 60 9.98 10.33 16.92
N HIS A 61 9.28 9.19 16.95
CA HIS A 61 7.89 9.08 17.38
C HIS A 61 7.60 9.79 18.70
N GLU A 62 8.43 9.55 19.73
CA GLU A 62 8.23 10.10 21.06
C GLU A 62 8.40 11.62 21.13
N GLU A 63 9.21 12.20 20.24
CA GLU A 63 9.37 13.65 20.16
C GLU A 63 8.10 14.29 19.61
N LEU A 64 7.59 13.78 18.49
CA LEU A 64 6.39 14.30 17.82
C LEU A 64 5.11 14.03 18.61
N LEU A 65 5.06 12.90 19.33
CA LEU A 65 3.96 12.61 20.25
C LEU A 65 3.95 13.59 21.43
N ARG A 66 5.12 13.92 21.99
CA ARG A 66 5.24 14.87 23.12
C ARG A 66 4.93 16.30 22.71
N SER A 67 5.27 16.70 21.48
CA SER A 67 4.91 18.03 20.96
C SER A 67 3.44 18.13 20.54
N GLY A 68 2.71 17.01 20.50
CA GLY A 68 1.31 16.96 20.08
C GLY A 68 1.11 17.05 18.56
N ASP A 69 2.19 16.90 17.77
CA ASP A 69 2.12 16.93 16.32
C ASP A 69 1.66 15.58 15.74
N LEU A 70 2.04 14.48 16.40
CA LEU A 70 1.69 13.12 15.98
C LEU A 70 0.28 12.73 16.49
N VAL A 71 -0.56 12.20 15.60
CA VAL A 71 -1.97 11.89 15.89
C VAL A 71 -2.31 10.45 15.58
N GLU A 72 -3.28 9.89 16.33
CA GLU A 72 -3.90 8.60 15.98
C GLU A 72 -4.76 8.78 14.73
N PHE A 73 -4.57 7.89 13.74
CA PHE A 73 -5.23 8.01 12.46
C PHE A 73 -6.61 7.34 12.46
N GLU A 74 -7.62 8.13 12.11
CA GLU A 74 -8.96 7.66 11.79
C GLU A 74 -9.33 8.05 10.36
N ARG A 75 -9.92 7.11 9.61
CA ARG A 75 -10.29 7.30 8.20
C ARG A 75 -11.36 8.38 7.97
N THR A 76 -12.13 8.67 9.01
CA THR A 76 -13.13 9.76 9.04
C THR A 76 -12.48 11.14 8.92
N HIS A 77 -11.23 11.29 9.37
CA HIS A 77 -10.53 12.58 9.37
C HIS A 77 -9.80 12.90 8.06
N GLY A 78 -9.54 11.91 7.20
CA GLY A 78 -8.89 12.14 5.92
C GLY A 78 -8.28 10.89 5.31
N HIS A 79 -7.24 11.08 4.51
CA HIS A 79 -6.54 10.01 3.80
C HIS A 79 -5.12 9.83 4.34
N ALA A 80 -4.78 8.58 4.70
CA ALA A 80 -3.41 8.23 5.02
C ALA A 80 -2.58 8.01 3.74
N VAL A 81 -1.37 8.55 3.74
CA VAL A 81 -0.32 8.33 2.75
C VAL A 81 0.75 7.47 3.41
N PHE A 82 0.85 6.20 2.99
CA PHE A 82 1.88 5.29 3.46
C PHE A 82 3.18 5.54 2.68
N VAL A 83 4.25 5.93 3.37
CA VAL A 83 5.56 6.15 2.75
C VAL A 83 6.44 4.92 2.99
N SER A 84 6.64 4.12 1.95
CA SER A 84 7.62 3.04 1.94
C SER A 84 8.94 3.56 1.40
N HIS A 85 10.04 3.29 2.11
CA HIS A 85 11.34 3.86 1.79
C HIS A 85 12.50 2.99 2.31
N GLN A 86 13.71 3.31 1.88
CA GLN A 86 14.93 2.72 2.42
C GLN A 86 15.58 3.71 3.36
N TRP A 87 16.19 3.20 4.43
CA TRP A 87 16.99 4.01 5.34
C TRP A 87 18.33 4.38 4.67
N LEU A 88 18.80 5.59 4.90
CA LEU A 88 20.08 6.12 4.42
C LEU A 88 21.24 5.87 5.38
N ALA A 89 20.95 5.50 6.63
CA ALA A 89 21.93 5.16 7.63
C ALA A 89 21.36 4.16 8.64
N ASP A 90 22.25 3.50 9.39
CA ASP A 90 21.89 2.41 10.31
C ASP A 90 21.06 2.91 11.52
N GLU A 91 21.39 4.07 12.08
CA GLU A 91 20.69 4.59 13.28
C GLU A 91 19.53 5.53 12.97
N HIS A 92 19.46 6.08 11.75
CA HIS A 92 18.45 7.05 11.39
C HIS A 92 18.10 6.97 9.91
N PRO A 93 16.81 6.97 9.54
CA PRO A 93 16.36 6.78 8.17
C PRO A 93 16.85 7.84 7.20
N ASP A 94 16.90 9.10 7.63
CA ASP A 94 17.28 10.23 6.77
C ASP A 94 18.02 11.31 7.58
N PRO A 95 19.28 11.06 7.98
CA PRO A 95 19.98 11.92 8.96
C PRO A 95 20.15 13.36 8.49
N ALA A 96 20.21 13.57 7.17
CA ALA A 96 20.40 14.87 6.55
C ALA A 96 19.10 15.48 5.98
N GLY A 97 17.94 14.84 6.19
CA GLY A 97 16.65 15.33 5.69
C GLY A 97 16.53 15.35 4.16
N GLN A 98 17.33 14.55 3.45
CA GLN A 98 17.39 14.54 1.99
C GLN A 98 16.16 13.85 1.38
N GLN A 99 15.76 12.69 1.90
CA GLN A 99 14.53 12.03 1.47
C GLN A 99 13.30 12.84 1.87
N LEU A 100 13.29 13.38 3.09
CA LEU A 100 12.24 14.28 3.59
C LEU A 100 12.03 15.45 2.64
N LYS A 101 13.12 16.12 2.22
CA LYS A 101 13.05 17.25 1.28
C LYS A 101 12.46 16.84 -0.06
N VAL A 102 12.90 15.71 -0.62
CA VAL A 102 12.36 15.19 -1.88
C VAL A 102 10.86 14.92 -1.77
N LEU A 103 10.42 14.26 -0.69
CA LEU A 103 9.02 13.94 -0.48
C LEU A 103 8.17 15.20 -0.27
N GLN A 104 8.64 16.16 0.53
CA GLN A 104 7.96 17.45 0.73
C GLN A 104 7.81 18.22 -0.59
N ASP A 105 8.86 18.27 -1.41
CA ASP A 105 8.81 18.95 -2.71
C ASP A 105 7.90 18.24 -3.71
N ALA A 106 7.94 16.90 -3.74
CA ALA A 106 7.05 16.09 -4.57
C ALA A 106 5.58 16.31 -4.18
N LEU A 107 5.24 16.19 -2.89
CA LEU A 107 3.89 16.46 -2.40
C LEU A 107 3.44 17.88 -2.73
N ARG A 108 4.32 18.88 -2.56
CA ARG A 108 4.02 20.28 -2.92
C ARG A 108 3.73 20.44 -4.41
N ASN A 109 4.53 19.80 -5.27
CA ASN A 109 4.36 19.88 -6.72
C ASN A 109 3.10 19.15 -7.19
N MET A 110 2.83 17.95 -6.67
CA MET A 110 1.60 17.21 -6.99
C MET A 110 0.36 17.96 -6.50
N LEU A 111 0.36 18.47 -5.26
CA LEU A 111 -0.77 19.20 -4.69
C LEU A 111 -0.98 20.57 -5.31
N SER A 112 0.03 21.20 -5.93
CA SER A 112 -0.16 22.43 -6.70
C SER A 112 -0.50 22.18 -8.17
N GLY A 113 -0.40 20.93 -8.64
CA GLY A 113 -0.52 20.58 -10.06
C GLY A 113 0.70 20.95 -10.89
N LYS A 114 1.82 21.34 -10.27
CA LYS A 114 3.08 21.67 -10.94
C LYS A 114 3.77 20.42 -11.52
N SER A 115 3.61 19.27 -10.87
CA SER A 115 3.94 17.97 -11.48
C SER A 115 2.70 17.09 -11.54
N GLN A 116 2.70 16.20 -12.52
CA GLN A 116 1.70 15.16 -12.67
C GLN A 116 2.38 13.82 -12.49
N ILE A 117 1.64 12.86 -11.93
CA ILE A 117 2.10 11.49 -11.84
C ILE A 117 2.04 10.90 -13.25
N VAL A 118 3.17 10.45 -13.75
CA VAL A 118 3.29 9.87 -15.09
C VAL A 118 2.75 8.43 -15.06
N VAL A 119 1.98 8.05 -16.07
CA VAL A 119 1.58 6.66 -16.29
C VAL A 119 2.58 6.03 -17.25
N PRO A 120 3.39 5.06 -16.82
CA PRO A 120 4.28 4.35 -17.74
C PRO A 120 3.48 3.67 -18.85
N PRO A 121 3.92 3.68 -20.12
CA PRO A 121 3.20 3.06 -21.23
C PRO A 121 2.87 1.57 -21.01
N VAL A 122 3.72 0.87 -20.26
CA VAL A 122 3.49 -0.54 -19.90
C VAL A 122 2.25 -0.71 -19.02
N VAL A 123 1.91 0.26 -18.16
CA VAL A 123 0.66 0.23 -17.38
C VAL A 123 -0.53 0.28 -18.34
N GLU A 124 -0.50 1.20 -19.31
CA GLU A 124 -1.60 1.36 -20.25
C GLU A 124 -1.82 0.12 -21.13
N LEU A 125 -0.74 -0.56 -21.49
CA LEU A 125 -0.80 -1.77 -22.31
C LEU A 125 -1.51 -2.94 -21.61
N PHE A 126 -1.30 -3.10 -20.30
CA PHE A 126 -1.83 -4.24 -19.54
C PHE A 126 -3.12 -3.94 -18.78
N ALA A 127 -3.29 -2.71 -18.30
CA ALA A 127 -4.46 -2.30 -17.50
C ALA A 127 -5.43 -1.39 -18.25
N GLY A 128 -5.15 -1.06 -19.53
CA GLY A 128 -5.92 -0.07 -20.27
C GLY A 128 -5.65 1.35 -19.78
N ARG A 129 -6.54 2.29 -20.10
CA ARG A 129 -6.38 3.70 -19.69
C ARG A 129 -6.58 3.85 -18.18
N VAL A 130 -5.48 3.89 -17.45
CA VAL A 130 -5.45 4.20 -16.00
C VAL A 130 -5.24 5.70 -15.83
N SER A 131 -6.07 6.33 -15.00
CA SER A 131 -5.88 7.73 -14.63
C SER A 131 -5.15 7.80 -13.28
N PRO A 132 -4.01 8.49 -13.19
CA PRO A 132 -3.36 8.71 -11.92
C PRO A 132 -4.13 9.75 -11.10
N PRO A 133 -3.98 9.76 -9.76
CA PRO A 133 -4.62 10.75 -8.91
C PRO A 133 -4.31 12.16 -9.36
N ALA A 134 -5.37 12.92 -9.67
CA ALA A 134 -5.23 14.33 -9.99
C ALA A 134 -4.91 15.14 -8.72
N ALA A 135 -4.32 16.33 -8.91
CA ALA A 135 -4.06 17.26 -7.81
C ALA A 135 -5.34 17.63 -7.02
N SER A 136 -6.49 17.69 -7.69
CA SER A 136 -7.80 17.91 -7.06
C SER A 136 -8.24 16.75 -6.16
N GLU A 137 -7.95 15.51 -6.56
CA GLU A 137 -8.27 14.33 -5.77
C GLU A 137 -7.39 14.25 -4.52
N LEU A 138 -6.09 14.54 -4.66
CA LEU A 138 -5.16 14.60 -3.53
C LEU A 138 -5.55 15.67 -2.51
N ARG A 139 -6.18 16.77 -2.95
CA ARG A 139 -6.69 17.85 -2.08
C ARG A 139 -8.10 17.61 -1.55
N ALA A 140 -8.79 16.56 -1.99
CA ALA A 140 -10.19 16.34 -1.65
C ALA A 140 -10.41 16.10 -0.14
N LYS A 141 -9.40 15.58 0.55
CA LYS A 141 -9.41 15.39 2.00
C LYS A 141 -8.04 15.74 2.61
N PRO A 142 -7.97 16.05 3.91
CA PRO A 142 -6.70 16.19 4.62
C PRO A 142 -5.83 14.93 4.46
N LEU A 143 -4.53 15.13 4.32
CA LEU A 143 -3.56 14.05 4.16
C LEU A 143 -2.79 13.84 5.47
N PHE A 144 -2.61 12.57 5.83
CA PHE A 144 -1.88 12.14 7.02
C PHE A 144 -0.73 11.24 6.59
N ILE A 145 0.50 11.63 6.91
CA ILE A 145 1.68 10.91 6.47
C ILE A 145 1.98 9.82 7.48
N TRP A 146 2.04 8.58 7.01
CA TRP A 146 2.64 7.46 7.74
C TRP A 146 4.06 7.25 7.23
N TYR A 147 4.99 7.18 8.18
CA TYR A 147 6.42 7.00 7.95
C TYR A 147 6.99 6.21 9.13
N ASP A 148 7.67 5.10 8.86
CA ASP A 148 8.06 4.11 9.86
C ASP A 148 8.72 4.68 11.12
N TYR A 149 9.62 5.65 10.99
CA TYR A 149 10.40 6.18 12.11
C TYR A 149 9.60 7.03 13.11
N PHE A 150 8.73 7.93 12.63
CA PHE A 150 7.87 8.71 13.53
C PHE A 150 6.52 8.05 13.82
N SER A 151 6.09 7.09 13.01
CA SER A 151 4.80 6.41 13.19
C SER A 151 4.91 5.21 14.12
N CYS A 152 6.12 4.64 14.27
CA CYS A 152 6.43 3.56 15.20
C CYS A 152 7.28 4.08 16.37
N PRO A 153 7.00 3.66 17.63
CA PRO A 153 7.85 3.97 18.78
C PRO A 153 9.30 3.53 18.56
N GLN A 154 10.28 4.35 19.00
CA GLN A 154 11.71 4.05 18.87
C GLN A 154 12.37 3.73 20.22
N SER A 155 11.78 4.19 21.32
CA SER A 155 12.34 4.04 22.67
C SER A 155 11.92 2.77 23.42
N CYS A 156 10.90 2.06 22.92
CA CYS A 156 10.33 0.90 23.59
C CYS A 156 10.19 -0.28 22.61
N ALA A 157 11.04 -1.30 22.77
CA ALA A 157 11.12 -2.44 21.86
C ALA A 157 9.79 -3.19 21.70
N ASP A 158 9.04 -3.41 22.79
CA ASP A 158 7.77 -4.14 22.73
C ASP A 158 6.69 -3.37 21.94
N ARG A 159 6.62 -2.05 22.14
CA ARG A 159 5.69 -1.19 21.40
C ARG A 159 6.12 -1.05 19.94
N GLN A 160 7.43 -0.92 19.69
CA GLN A 160 7.99 -0.90 18.34
C GLN A 160 7.66 -2.19 17.59
N ALA A 161 7.91 -3.35 18.21
CA ALA A 161 7.57 -4.65 17.63
C ALA A 161 6.07 -4.77 17.34
N SER A 162 5.22 -4.26 18.22
CA SER A 162 3.76 -4.25 18.01
C SER A 162 3.34 -3.35 16.84
N ALA A 163 3.99 -2.19 16.69
CA ALA A 163 3.79 -1.30 15.56
C ALA A 163 4.27 -1.91 14.23
N ILE A 164 5.44 -2.54 14.23
CA ILE A 164 6.01 -3.25 13.07
C ILE A 164 5.10 -4.39 12.62
N ARG A 165 4.59 -5.21 13.55
CA ARG A 165 3.62 -6.29 13.25
C ARG A 165 2.32 -5.76 12.62
N SER A 166 2.02 -4.48 12.79
CA SER A 166 0.79 -3.85 12.31
C SER A 166 0.96 -3.13 10.97
N ILE A 167 2.18 -3.07 10.41
CA ILE A 167 2.49 -2.34 9.18
C ILE A 167 1.57 -2.74 8.02
N ASN A 168 1.36 -4.03 7.80
CA ASN A 168 0.52 -4.53 6.70
C ASN A 168 -0.95 -4.06 6.83
N SER A 169 -1.45 -3.92 8.06
CA SER A 169 -2.77 -3.35 8.34
C SER A 169 -2.80 -1.84 8.04
N TYR A 170 -1.75 -1.10 8.39
CA TYR A 170 -1.64 0.33 8.06
C TYR A 170 -1.60 0.57 6.55
N VAL A 171 -0.88 -0.28 5.81
CA VAL A 171 -0.83 -0.25 4.35
C VAL A 171 -2.23 -0.44 3.76
N ALA A 172 -2.95 -1.49 4.19
CA ALA A 172 -4.31 -1.75 3.74
C ALA A 172 -5.27 -0.59 4.04
N ARG A 173 -5.03 0.14 5.14
CA ARG A 173 -5.80 1.30 5.58
C ARG A 173 -5.46 2.62 4.87
N SER A 174 -4.37 2.67 4.11
CA SER A 174 -3.89 3.89 3.47
C SER A 174 -4.50 4.08 2.08
N ALA A 175 -4.86 5.33 1.75
CA ALA A 175 -5.47 5.68 0.46
C ALA A 175 -4.44 5.86 -0.66
N TYR A 176 -3.20 6.17 -0.28
CA TYR A 176 -2.07 6.28 -1.19
C TYR A 176 -0.89 5.51 -0.62
N PHE A 177 -0.16 4.83 -1.50
CA PHE A 177 1.09 4.15 -1.16
C PHE A 177 2.21 4.79 -1.99
N MET A 178 3.14 5.46 -1.32
CA MET A 178 4.25 6.16 -1.96
C MET A 178 5.55 5.41 -1.71
N VAL A 179 6.20 4.97 -2.79
CA VAL A 179 7.56 4.43 -2.76
C VAL A 179 8.52 5.61 -2.90
N LEU A 180 9.19 6.00 -1.83
CA LEU A 180 10.18 7.07 -1.83
C LEU A 180 11.58 6.50 -2.07
N CYS A 181 12.06 6.62 -3.31
CA CYS A 181 13.34 6.04 -3.73
C CYS A 181 14.20 7.03 -4.54
N PRO A 182 14.54 8.21 -3.99
CA PRO A 182 15.45 9.12 -4.66
C PRO A 182 16.86 8.52 -4.77
N ALA A 183 17.59 8.92 -5.81
CA ALA A 183 18.97 8.51 -6.07
C ALA A 183 19.95 9.14 -5.07
N LEU A 184 19.94 8.62 -3.84
CA LEU A 184 20.76 9.06 -2.72
C LEU A 184 21.71 7.95 -2.29
N LYS A 185 22.85 8.35 -1.72
CA LYS A 185 23.89 7.41 -1.28
C LYS A 185 23.67 7.03 0.18
N HIS A 186 23.63 5.73 0.47
CA HIS A 186 23.65 5.23 1.84
C HIS A 186 24.98 5.59 2.50
N GLN A 187 24.96 6.11 3.74
CA GLN A 187 26.16 6.65 4.39
C GLN A 187 27.23 5.58 4.63
N GLN A 188 26.84 4.43 5.20
CA GLN A 188 27.74 3.32 5.55
C GLN A 188 28.08 2.43 4.34
N HIS A 189 27.07 1.94 3.62
CA HIS A 189 27.26 0.94 2.55
C HIS A 189 27.65 1.54 1.19
N GLY A 190 27.49 2.85 1.00
CA GLY A 190 27.85 3.56 -0.22
C GLY A 190 27.02 3.25 -1.46
N GLY A 191 26.08 2.29 -1.39
CA GLY A 191 25.13 1.98 -2.45
C GLY A 191 24.15 3.12 -2.70
N ILE A 192 23.71 3.25 -3.95
CA ILE A 192 22.73 4.26 -4.36
C ILE A 192 21.32 3.65 -4.25
N LEU A 193 20.45 4.33 -3.52
CA LEU A 193 19.04 4.00 -3.41
C LEU A 193 18.36 4.19 -4.76
N SER A 194 17.45 3.28 -5.09
CA SER A 194 16.64 3.33 -6.31
C SER A 194 15.43 2.43 -6.14
N GLN A 195 14.47 2.51 -7.06
CA GLN A 195 13.35 1.58 -7.07
C GLN A 195 13.81 0.11 -7.12
N ALA A 196 14.92 -0.18 -7.81
CA ALA A 196 15.47 -1.54 -7.90
C ALA A 196 16.03 -2.04 -6.55
N THR A 197 16.77 -1.19 -5.83
CA THR A 197 17.32 -1.58 -4.51
C THR A 197 16.23 -1.62 -3.45
N TRP A 198 15.23 -0.74 -3.51
CA TRP A 198 14.01 -0.82 -2.70
C TRP A 198 13.27 -2.14 -2.95
N GLY A 199 13.05 -2.49 -4.22
CA GLY A 199 12.45 -3.75 -4.64
C GLY A 199 13.30 -4.98 -4.34
N GLY A 200 14.53 -4.83 -3.86
CA GLY A 200 15.36 -5.93 -3.35
C GLY A 200 15.05 -6.31 -1.89
N ARG A 201 14.36 -5.45 -1.13
CA ARG A 201 14.14 -5.64 0.31
C ARG A 201 12.87 -6.41 0.61
N GLY A 202 12.96 -7.36 1.54
CA GLY A 202 11.85 -8.20 1.98
C GLY A 202 10.67 -7.42 2.55
N TRP A 203 10.94 -6.50 3.49
CA TRP A 203 9.91 -5.63 4.08
C TRP A 203 9.22 -4.74 3.04
N CYS A 204 9.98 -4.11 2.13
CA CYS A 204 9.40 -3.27 1.07
C CYS A 204 8.51 -4.07 0.09
N ARG A 205 8.92 -5.30 -0.27
CA ARG A 205 8.08 -6.22 -1.05
C ARG A 205 6.82 -6.62 -0.29
N ALA A 206 6.93 -6.86 1.02
CA ALA A 206 5.79 -7.21 1.85
C ALA A 206 4.76 -6.08 1.93
N GLU A 207 5.22 -4.85 2.15
CA GLU A 207 4.38 -3.65 2.16
C GLU A 207 3.66 -3.49 0.82
N ARG A 208 4.39 -3.63 -0.30
CA ARG A 208 3.80 -3.59 -1.64
C ARG A 208 2.73 -4.67 -1.84
N MET A 209 3.06 -5.92 -1.50
CA MET A 209 2.12 -7.04 -1.61
C MET A 209 0.88 -6.81 -0.75
N SER A 210 1.04 -6.27 0.47
CA SER A 210 -0.09 -5.90 1.32
C SER A 210 -0.98 -4.84 0.71
N ARG A 211 -0.41 -3.89 -0.04
CA ARG A 211 -1.19 -2.89 -0.75
C ARG A 211 -2.03 -3.54 -1.85
N GLU A 212 -1.43 -4.41 -2.65
CA GLU A 212 -2.11 -5.10 -3.75
C GLU A 212 -3.15 -6.11 -3.25
N LEU A 213 -2.92 -6.74 -2.09
CA LEU A 213 -3.87 -7.64 -1.44
C LEU A 213 -4.97 -6.92 -0.63
N GLY A 214 -4.85 -5.61 -0.41
CA GLY A 214 -5.87 -4.81 0.28
C GLY A 214 -7.14 -4.62 -0.58
N HIS A 215 -8.28 -4.37 0.08
CA HIS A 215 -9.56 -4.15 -0.62
C HIS A 215 -9.79 -2.71 -1.09
N ILE A 216 -9.06 -1.75 -0.53
CA ILE A 216 -9.22 -0.34 -0.87
C ILE A 216 -8.48 -0.06 -2.17
N ASP A 217 -9.17 0.45 -3.18
CA ASP A 217 -8.51 1.01 -4.36
C ASP A 217 -7.58 2.15 -3.92
N SER A 218 -6.29 1.97 -4.15
CA SER A 218 -5.24 2.89 -3.73
C SER A 218 -4.23 3.00 -4.84
N SER A 219 -3.71 4.20 -5.06
CA SER A 219 -2.65 4.40 -6.04
C SER A 219 -1.28 4.10 -5.43
N LEU A 220 -0.51 3.26 -6.12
CA LEU A 220 0.91 3.04 -5.88
C LEU A 220 1.72 4.04 -6.71
N ILE A 221 2.38 4.98 -6.04
CA ILE A 221 3.12 6.08 -6.65
C ILE A 221 4.60 5.95 -6.29
N VAL A 222 5.47 5.87 -7.28
CA VAL A 222 6.92 5.97 -7.08
C VAL A 222 7.33 7.43 -7.10
N VAL A 223 8.14 7.85 -6.14
CA VAL A 223 8.70 9.19 -6.03
C VAL A 223 10.22 9.09 -6.10
N GLU A 224 10.77 9.39 -7.28
CA GLU A 224 12.23 9.39 -7.51
C GLU A 224 12.84 10.79 -7.34
N SER A 225 12.03 11.84 -7.55
CA SER A 225 12.44 13.23 -7.32
C SER A 225 11.24 14.13 -7.05
N ALA A 226 11.49 15.41 -6.81
CA ALA A 226 10.46 16.44 -6.62
C ALA A 226 9.49 16.56 -7.83
N THR A 227 9.91 16.20 -9.04
CA THR A 227 9.11 16.38 -10.27
C THR A 227 8.93 15.09 -11.07
N HIS A 228 9.48 13.98 -10.60
CA HIS A 228 9.37 12.68 -11.26
C HIS A 228 8.63 11.72 -10.33
N GLN A 229 7.33 11.61 -10.56
CA GLN A 229 6.46 10.64 -9.90
C GLN A 229 5.81 9.76 -10.97
N THR A 230 5.74 8.46 -10.73
CA THR A 230 5.17 7.50 -11.68
C THR A 230 4.20 6.57 -10.99
N LEU A 231 3.18 6.08 -11.71
CA LEU A 231 2.38 4.96 -11.21
C LEU A 231 3.18 3.67 -11.31
N LEU A 232 3.23 2.91 -10.22
CA LEU A 232 3.79 1.57 -10.24
C LEU A 232 2.71 0.57 -10.69
N PRO A 233 2.95 -0.23 -11.75
CA PRO A 233 2.01 -1.25 -12.15
C PRO A 233 1.92 -2.37 -11.12
N GLU A 234 0.72 -2.63 -10.59
CA GLU A 234 0.46 -3.72 -9.63
C GLU A 234 0.91 -5.08 -10.18
N PHE A 235 0.69 -5.34 -11.47
CA PHE A 235 1.09 -6.62 -12.08
C PHE A 235 2.59 -6.88 -11.97
N THR A 236 3.48 -5.90 -11.79
CA THR A 236 4.92 -6.20 -11.70
C THR A 236 5.31 -6.96 -10.43
N SER A 237 4.40 -7.13 -9.45
CA SER A 237 4.70 -7.86 -8.22
C SER A 237 5.01 -9.33 -8.39
N PHE A 238 4.50 -9.99 -9.45
CA PHE A 238 4.86 -11.39 -9.70
C PHE A 238 6.36 -11.57 -9.96
N LEU A 239 7.09 -10.50 -10.31
CA LEU A 239 8.54 -10.50 -10.48
C LEU A 239 9.31 -10.37 -9.15
N TYR A 240 8.63 -9.98 -8.07
CA TYR A 240 9.24 -9.62 -6.79
C TYR A 240 8.56 -10.32 -5.62
N SER A 241 8.73 -11.64 -5.54
CA SER A 241 8.20 -12.41 -4.42
C SER A 241 8.76 -11.91 -3.07
N VAL A 242 7.91 -11.82 -2.05
CA VAL A 242 8.32 -11.37 -0.71
C VAL A 242 9.39 -12.31 -0.13
N GLY A 243 9.25 -13.61 -0.40
CA GLY A 243 10.17 -14.66 0.06
C GLY A 243 11.58 -14.58 -0.52
N ASP A 244 11.78 -13.92 -1.66
CA ASP A 244 13.11 -13.72 -2.27
C ASP A 244 13.76 -12.39 -1.86
N GLY A 245 13.09 -11.56 -1.06
CA GLY A 245 13.64 -10.28 -0.61
C GLY A 245 14.70 -10.42 0.47
N ALA A 246 15.61 -9.44 0.56
CA ALA A 246 16.59 -9.34 1.64
C ALA A 246 15.97 -8.74 2.90
N PHE A 247 16.03 -9.44 4.03
CA PHE A 247 15.56 -8.95 5.32
C PHE A 247 16.76 -8.53 6.18
N THR A 248 16.61 -7.46 6.97
CA THR A 248 17.62 -7.09 7.97
C THR A 248 17.75 -8.18 9.03
N HIS A 249 16.62 -8.74 9.45
CA HIS A 249 16.55 -9.88 10.35
C HIS A 249 15.83 -11.04 9.66
N GLU A 250 16.54 -12.14 9.41
CA GLU A 250 16.00 -13.28 8.66
C GLU A 250 14.77 -13.93 9.34
N GLU A 251 14.63 -13.79 10.66
CA GLU A 251 13.43 -14.23 11.39
C GLU A 251 12.14 -13.53 10.93
N ASP A 252 12.23 -12.31 10.40
CA ASP A 252 11.07 -11.58 9.89
C ASP A 252 10.49 -12.23 8.64
N ARG A 253 11.30 -12.96 7.86
CA ARG A 253 10.85 -13.65 6.64
C ARG A 253 9.67 -14.58 6.93
N GLN A 254 9.76 -15.37 8.00
CA GLN A 254 8.70 -16.29 8.39
C GLN A 254 7.45 -15.56 8.91
N ARG A 255 7.65 -14.51 9.72
CA ARG A 255 6.57 -13.67 10.26
C ARG A 255 5.77 -13.04 9.13
N VAL A 256 6.46 -12.39 8.21
CA VAL A 256 5.88 -11.73 7.04
C VAL A 256 5.17 -12.74 6.13
N SER A 257 5.77 -13.91 5.90
CA SER A 257 5.13 -14.97 5.10
C SER A 257 3.76 -15.36 5.65
N THR A 258 3.64 -15.52 6.96
CA THR A 258 2.36 -15.86 7.60
C THR A 258 1.31 -14.77 7.39
N ILE A 259 1.70 -13.49 7.53
CA ILE A 259 0.80 -12.35 7.33
C ILE A 259 0.33 -12.30 5.87
N ILE A 260 1.24 -12.44 4.90
CA ILE A 260 0.88 -12.41 3.48
C ILE A 260 -0.07 -13.54 3.11
N VAL A 261 0.15 -14.76 3.61
CA VAL A 261 -0.76 -15.89 3.39
C VAL A 261 -2.16 -15.58 3.95
N GLN A 262 -2.26 -14.98 5.13
CA GLN A 262 -3.55 -14.55 5.70
C GLN A 262 -4.24 -13.50 4.82
N MET A 263 -3.49 -12.53 4.29
CA MET A 263 -4.03 -11.52 3.38
C MET A 263 -4.54 -12.12 2.06
N VAL A 264 -3.83 -13.10 1.49
CA VAL A 264 -4.29 -13.84 0.30
C VAL A 264 -5.62 -14.54 0.59
N TRP A 265 -5.70 -15.30 1.67
CA TRP A 265 -6.94 -15.98 2.06
C TRP A 265 -8.09 -15.01 2.25
N SER A 266 -7.82 -13.87 2.87
CA SER A 266 -8.84 -12.86 3.09
C SER A 266 -9.31 -12.20 1.79
N LYS A 267 -8.40 -11.92 0.84
CA LYS A 267 -8.76 -11.40 -0.49
C LYS A 267 -9.57 -12.42 -1.30
N LEU A 268 -9.22 -13.70 -1.23
CA LEU A 268 -10.02 -14.79 -1.82
C LEU A 268 -11.44 -14.83 -1.24
N LEU A 269 -11.57 -14.80 0.10
CA LEU A 269 -12.88 -14.79 0.75
C LEU A 269 -13.69 -13.54 0.41
N TYR A 270 -13.02 -12.39 0.27
CA TYR A 270 -13.66 -11.17 -0.21
C TYR A 270 -14.23 -11.34 -1.62
N TYR A 271 -13.45 -11.84 -2.59
CA TYR A 271 -13.96 -12.09 -3.93
C TYR A 271 -15.15 -13.05 -3.94
N LEU A 272 -15.12 -14.12 -3.12
CA LEU A 272 -16.29 -14.99 -2.97
C LEU A 272 -17.49 -14.25 -2.39
N SER A 273 -17.29 -13.45 -1.35
CA SER A 273 -18.39 -12.68 -0.73
C SER A 273 -19.05 -11.69 -1.69
N GLN A 274 -18.28 -11.15 -2.64
CA GLN A 274 -18.76 -10.24 -3.69
C GLN A 274 -19.30 -10.99 -4.93
N GLY A 275 -19.20 -12.31 -4.98
CA GLY A 275 -19.59 -13.12 -6.15
C GLY A 275 -18.62 -13.02 -7.33
N GLU A 276 -17.42 -12.47 -7.13
CA GLU A 276 -16.39 -12.29 -8.16
C GLU A 276 -15.58 -13.57 -8.40
N LEU A 277 -16.25 -14.60 -8.93
CA LEU A 277 -15.64 -15.93 -9.13
C LEU A 277 -14.45 -15.93 -10.10
N HIS A 278 -14.38 -14.97 -11.02
CA HIS A 278 -13.23 -14.83 -11.91
C HIS A 278 -11.99 -14.42 -11.12
N ASN A 279 -12.09 -13.34 -10.34
CA ASN A 279 -10.99 -12.83 -9.51
C ASN A 279 -10.57 -13.82 -8.44
N TYR A 280 -11.51 -14.57 -7.85
CA TYR A 280 -11.19 -15.67 -6.92
C TYR A 280 -10.29 -16.75 -7.54
N ARG A 281 -10.45 -17.05 -8.83
CA ARG A 281 -9.70 -18.12 -9.51
C ARG A 281 -8.30 -17.68 -9.95
N PHE A 282 -8.10 -16.39 -10.18
CA PHE A 282 -6.91 -15.83 -10.83
C PHE A 282 -6.10 -14.89 -9.96
N LEU A 283 -6.49 -14.68 -8.69
CA LEU A 283 -5.62 -14.01 -7.71
C LEU A 283 -4.27 -14.72 -7.62
#